data_AF-A0A1S4DE03-F1
#
_entry.id   AF-A0A1S4DE03-F1
#
_cell.length_a   1.000
_cell.length_b   1.000
_cell.length_c   1.000
_cell.angle_alpha   90.00
_cell.angle_beta   90.00
_cell.angle_gamma   90.00
#
_symmetry.space_group_name_H-M   'P 1'
#
loop_
_entity.id
_entity.type
_entity.pdbx_description
1 polymer ?
#
loop_
_entity_poly.entity_id
_entity_poly.type
_entity_poly.pdbx_seq_one_letter_code
_entity_poly.pdbx_strand_id
1 'polypeptide(L)'
;MDGPPANDVCSICHGNFHVPCQSNCSHWFCANCILQVWDHGSAVQACKCPLCRRPITLLVPSDSASRLHRDPEVPEVLRRVEHYNRHFGQHNSSLFQRMQDLPFLLRRLLRDMTDPQRSLPFVIRARVYLAVILSGIYVLSPVDIIPEGVLGIIGLLDDLIIMFICFLHVAALYRSVLLFRHGGS
;
A
#
# COMPACT_ATOMS: atom_id res chain seq x y z
N MET A 1 3.23 -10.71 10.88
CA MET A 1 4.56 -10.06 10.97
C MET A 1 4.35 -8.58 10.71
N ASP A 2 4.21 -7.82 11.79
CA ASP A 2 3.85 -6.39 11.78
C ASP A 2 5.08 -5.48 11.84
N GLY A 3 6.17 -5.95 11.25
CA GLY A 3 7.47 -5.33 11.28
C GLY A 3 8.40 -5.93 10.23
N PRO A 4 9.63 -5.43 10.15
CA PRO A 4 10.65 -5.97 9.27
C PRO A 4 10.88 -7.47 9.54
N PRO A 5 11.36 -8.24 8.55
CA PRO A 5 11.74 -9.64 8.76
C PRO A 5 12.69 -9.81 9.94
N ALA A 6 12.62 -10.96 10.62
CA ALA A 6 13.53 -11.25 11.72
C ALA A 6 14.99 -11.24 11.23
N ASN A 7 15.88 -10.63 12.02
CA ASN A 7 17.30 -10.43 11.72
C ASN A 7 17.61 -9.52 10.52
N ASP A 8 16.61 -8.79 10.00
CA ASP A 8 16.84 -7.76 9.00
C ASP A 8 17.35 -6.47 9.67
N VAL A 9 18.10 -5.65 8.93
CA VAL A 9 18.66 -4.38 9.39
C VAL A 9 18.36 -3.26 8.41
N CYS A 10 18.36 -2.02 8.90
CA CYS A 10 18.12 -0.89 8.01
C CYS A 10 19.29 -0.74 7.04
N SER A 11 19.01 -0.77 5.73
CA SER A 11 20.04 -0.64 4.68
C SER A 11 20.67 0.76 4.56
N ILE A 12 20.23 1.74 5.37
CA ILE A 12 20.79 3.10 5.38
C ILE A 12 21.76 3.28 6.54
N CYS A 13 21.35 2.97 7.78
CA CYS A 13 22.23 3.09 8.95
C CYS A 13 22.96 1.79 9.31
N HIS A 14 22.64 0.68 8.64
CA HIS A 14 23.17 -0.67 8.91
C HIS A 14 22.93 -1.18 10.34
N GLY A 15 21.98 -0.58 11.05
CA GLY A 15 21.62 -0.94 12.42
C GLY A 15 20.20 -1.52 12.55
N ASN A 16 19.82 -1.84 13.78
CA ASN A 16 18.46 -2.24 14.13
C ASN A 16 17.46 -1.13 13.77
N PHE A 17 16.24 -1.53 13.40
CA PHE A 17 15.21 -0.58 13.03
C PHE A 17 14.74 0.26 14.22
N HIS A 18 14.90 1.58 14.11
CA HIS A 18 14.26 2.57 14.98
C HIS A 18 13.06 3.18 14.24
N VAL A 19 11.85 3.08 14.82
CA VAL A 19 10.59 3.46 14.17
C VAL A 19 10.50 2.88 12.75
N PRO A 20 10.40 1.54 12.60
CA PRO A 20 10.42 0.92 11.28
C PRO A 20 9.26 1.40 10.40
N CYS A 21 9.57 1.83 9.19
CA CYS A 21 8.61 2.21 8.17
C CYS A 21 8.75 1.31 6.95
N GLN A 22 7.63 0.82 6.44
CA GLN A 22 7.53 0.08 5.20
C GLN A 22 7.17 1.02 4.05
N SER A 23 7.91 0.97 2.95
CA SER A 23 7.62 1.72 1.72
C SER A 23 6.59 1.00 0.82
N ASN A 24 6.01 1.70 -0.17
CA ASN A 24 5.11 1.09 -1.18
C ASN A 24 5.75 -0.03 -2.02
N CYS A 25 7.08 -0.12 -2.03
CA CYS A 25 7.82 -1.21 -2.65
C CYS A 25 8.14 -2.37 -1.69
N SER A 26 7.52 -2.40 -0.50
CA SER A 26 7.65 -3.39 0.57
C SER A 26 8.98 -3.43 1.34
N HIS A 27 9.97 -2.63 0.95
CA HIS A 27 11.23 -2.48 1.69
C HIS A 27 11.06 -1.66 2.97
N TRP A 28 11.84 -2.03 3.98
CA TRP A 28 11.83 -1.44 5.32
C TRP A 28 13.04 -0.53 5.56
N PHE A 29 12.79 0.57 6.28
CA PHE A 29 13.81 1.52 6.71
C PHE A 29 13.47 2.06 8.10
N CYS A 30 14.46 2.59 8.82
CA CYS A 30 14.18 3.50 9.93
C CYS A 30 13.50 4.76 9.37
N ALA A 31 12.46 5.26 10.04
CA ALA A 31 11.74 6.46 9.60
C ALA A 31 12.69 7.67 9.42
N ASN A 32 13.56 7.94 10.39
CA ASN A 32 14.54 9.03 10.28
C ASN A 32 15.53 8.83 9.14
N CYS A 33 16.01 7.61 8.92
CA CYS A 33 16.96 7.34 7.85
C CYS A 33 16.36 7.61 6.46
N ILE A 34 15.14 7.14 6.21
CA ILE A 34 14.51 7.35 4.90
C ILE A 34 14.08 8.82 4.70
N LEU A 35 13.66 9.50 5.77
CA LEU A 35 13.37 10.93 5.72
C LEU A 35 14.64 11.77 5.47
N GLN A 36 15.79 11.39 6.05
CA GLN A 36 17.07 12.05 5.76
C GLN A 36 17.48 11.88 4.30
N VAL A 37 17.24 10.71 3.68
CA VAL A 37 17.47 10.52 2.24
C VAL A 37 16.61 11.47 1.41
N TRP A 38 15.38 11.75 1.85
CA TRP A 38 14.53 12.76 1.24
C TRP A 38 15.05 14.18 1.47
N ASP A 39 15.46 14.54 2.69
CA ASP A 39 15.97 15.88 3.02
C ASP A 39 17.21 16.26 2.19
N HIS A 40 18.09 15.30 1.90
CA HIS A 40 19.28 15.51 1.07
C HIS A 40 18.98 15.45 -0.45
N GLY A 41 17.77 15.04 -0.82
CA GLY A 41 17.31 14.96 -2.20
C GLY A 41 16.67 16.26 -2.69
N SER A 42 15.85 16.14 -3.73
CA SER A 42 14.99 17.24 -4.17
C SER A 42 13.76 17.30 -3.28
N ALA A 43 13.50 18.44 -2.65
CA ALA A 43 12.28 18.68 -1.86
C ALA A 43 10.99 18.46 -2.69
N VAL A 44 11.08 18.57 -4.01
CA VAL A 44 9.96 18.48 -4.96
C VAL A 44 9.71 17.05 -5.44
N GLN A 45 10.67 16.14 -5.28
CA GLN A 45 10.55 14.76 -5.79
C GLN A 45 10.52 13.75 -4.66
N ALA A 46 9.67 12.73 -4.81
CA ALA A 46 9.65 11.59 -3.92
C ALA A 46 11.03 10.92 -3.92
N CYS A 47 11.54 10.56 -2.74
CA CYS A 47 12.81 9.85 -2.65
C CYS A 47 12.68 8.47 -3.31
N LYS A 48 13.77 8.00 -3.91
CA LYS A 48 13.83 6.66 -4.50
C LYS A 48 14.27 5.66 -3.44
N CYS A 49 13.65 4.49 -3.45
CA CYS A 49 14.05 3.39 -2.59
C CYS A 49 15.52 3.02 -2.82
N PRO A 50 16.38 3.02 -1.78
CA PRO A 50 17.79 2.63 -1.91
C PRO A 50 18.00 1.22 -2.48
N LEU A 51 17.05 0.31 -2.26
CA LEU A 51 17.16 -1.10 -2.65
C LEU A 51 16.66 -1.39 -4.07
N CYS A 52 15.54 -0.78 -4.49
CA CYS A 52 14.91 -1.09 -5.78
C CYS A 52 14.68 0.12 -6.69
N ARG A 53 15.10 1.32 -6.26
CA ARG A 53 15.05 2.59 -7.00
C ARG A 53 13.66 3.07 -7.40
N ARG A 54 12.59 2.40 -6.96
CA ARG A 54 11.20 2.85 -7.15
C ARG A 54 10.93 4.11 -6.32
N PRO A 55 10.13 5.07 -6.82
CA PRO A 55 9.73 6.24 -6.04
C PRO A 55 8.90 5.80 -4.83
N ILE A 56 9.24 6.34 -3.67
CA ILE A 56 8.53 6.09 -2.43
C ILE A 56 7.46 7.16 -2.27
N THR A 57 6.21 6.80 -2.52
CA THR A 57 5.06 7.73 -2.39
C THR A 57 4.24 7.49 -1.13
N LEU A 58 4.55 6.43 -0.39
CA LEU A 58 3.87 6.06 0.84
C LEU A 58 4.86 5.35 1.76
N LEU A 59 4.96 5.85 2.99
CA LEU A 59 5.65 5.27 4.11
C LEU A 59 4.63 4.88 5.17
N VAL A 60 4.61 3.60 5.53
CA VAL A 60 3.70 3.09 6.54
C VAL A 60 4.51 2.64 7.77
N PRO A 61 4.46 3.38 8.89
CA PRO A 61 5.05 2.95 10.15
C PRO A 61 4.51 1.58 10.57
N SER A 62 5.36 0.79 11.23
CA SER A 62 4.94 -0.47 11.83
C SER A 62 4.06 -0.23 13.07
N ASP A 63 3.17 -1.16 13.38
CA ASP A 63 2.37 -1.08 14.62
C ASP A 63 3.24 -1.19 15.89
N SER A 64 4.43 -1.81 15.77
CA SER A 64 5.40 -1.85 16.87
C SER A 64 6.05 -0.49 17.12
N ALA A 65 6.05 0.42 16.14
CA ALA A 65 6.49 1.80 16.36
C ALA A 65 5.58 2.56 17.33
N SER A 66 4.27 2.27 17.33
CA SER A 66 3.31 2.80 18.30
C SER A 66 3.62 2.36 19.74
N ARG A 67 4.29 1.22 19.93
CA ARG A 67 4.73 0.75 21.25
C ARG A 67 5.97 1.48 21.78
N LEU A 68 6.72 2.15 20.89
CA LEU A 68 7.86 2.99 21.24
C LEU A 68 7.45 4.42 21.66
N HIS A 69 6.15 4.74 21.77
CA HIS A 69 5.64 6.06 22.24
C HIS A 69 6.17 6.53 23.60
N ARG A 70 6.92 5.70 24.33
CA ARG A 70 7.63 6.10 25.56
C ARG A 70 8.82 7.03 25.27
N ASP A 71 9.32 7.05 24.04
CA ASP A 71 10.39 7.95 23.60
C ASP A 71 9.79 9.26 23.03
N PRO A 72 10.19 10.44 23.54
CA PRO A 72 9.70 11.74 23.07
C PRO A 72 10.05 12.05 21.60
N GLU A 73 11.02 11.36 20.99
CA GLU A 73 11.39 11.58 19.59
C GLU A 73 10.40 10.94 18.61
N VAL A 74 9.73 9.85 19.01
CA VAL A 74 8.87 9.05 18.13
C VAL A 74 7.70 9.84 17.55
N PRO A 75 6.93 10.63 18.34
CA PRO A 75 5.84 11.45 17.80
C PRO A 75 6.31 12.45 16.73
N GLU A 76 7.47 13.08 16.90
CA GLU A 76 7.99 14.05 15.93
C GLU A 76 8.39 13.36 14.63
N VAL A 77 9.03 12.19 14.72
CA VAL A 77 9.38 11.39 13.53
C VAL A 77 8.13 10.95 12.78
N LEU A 78 7.08 10.52 13.48
CA LEU A 78 5.80 10.14 12.85
C LEU A 78 5.13 11.34 12.16
N ARG A 79 5.17 12.53 12.76
CA ARG A 79 4.67 13.77 12.14
C ARG A 79 5.40 14.10 10.83
N ARG A 80 6.71 13.86 10.77
CA ARG A 80 7.49 14.01 9.53
C ARG A 80 7.11 12.98 8.48
N VAL A 81 6.83 11.74 8.87
CA VAL A 81 6.31 10.70 7.97
C VAL A 81 4.93 11.10 7.41
N GLU A 82 4.05 11.64 8.25
CA GLU A 82 2.75 12.16 7.82
C GLU A 82 2.89 13.29 6.81
N HIS A 83 3.76 14.26 7.10
CA HIS A 83 4.06 15.34 6.17
C HIS A 83 4.57 14.83 4.82
N TYR A 84 5.50 13.85 4.82
CA TYR A 84 5.99 13.21 3.61
C TYR A 84 4.86 12.55 2.79
N ASN A 85 4.02 11.76 3.46
CA ASN A 85 2.92 11.06 2.83
C ASN A 85 1.86 12.02 2.28
N ARG A 86 1.58 13.13 2.97
CA ARG A 86 0.67 14.16 2.46
C ARG A 86 1.19 14.78 1.17
N HIS A 87 2.50 15.04 1.12
CA HIS A 87 3.13 15.71 -0.01
C HIS A 87 3.20 14.81 -1.26
N PHE A 88 3.58 13.54 -1.10
CA PHE A 88 3.79 12.63 -2.25
C PHE A 88 2.70 11.58 -2.47
N GLY A 89 1.82 11.38 -1.49
CA GLY A 89 0.81 10.33 -1.52
C GLY A 89 -0.30 10.55 -2.53
N GLN A 90 -0.64 11.81 -2.79
CA GLN A 90 -1.65 12.22 -3.79
C GLN A 90 -1.08 12.39 -5.20
N HIS A 91 0.23 12.21 -5.39
CA HIS A 91 0.84 12.42 -6.70
C HIS A 91 0.27 11.41 -7.71
N ASN A 92 -0.07 11.88 -8.92
CA ASN A 92 -0.62 11.09 -10.01
C ASN A 92 0.39 10.02 -10.47
N SER A 93 0.44 8.91 -9.75
CA SER A 93 1.23 7.75 -10.11
C SER A 93 0.74 7.25 -11.47
N SER A 94 1.65 7.07 -12.42
CA SER A 94 1.33 6.43 -13.70
C SER A 94 0.67 5.06 -13.46
N LEU A 95 -0.16 4.61 -14.40
CA LEU A 95 -0.80 3.28 -14.32
C LEU A 95 0.25 2.18 -14.07
N PHE A 96 1.42 2.32 -14.69
CA PHE A 96 2.56 1.43 -14.49
C PHE A 96 3.03 1.39 -13.04
N GLN A 97 3.16 2.54 -12.36
CA GLN A 97 3.52 2.56 -10.94
C GLN A 97 2.43 1.91 -10.08
N ARG A 98 1.16 2.15 -10.40
CA ARG A 98 0.03 1.50 -9.70
C ARG A 98 0.09 -0.02 -9.84
N MET A 99 0.43 -0.53 -11.02
CA MET A 99 0.63 -1.96 -11.25
C MET A 99 1.81 -2.52 -10.45
N GLN A 100 2.90 -1.77 -10.32
CA GLN A 100 4.05 -2.18 -9.52
C GLN A 100 3.77 -2.21 -8.01
N ASP A 101 2.92 -1.30 -7.52
CA ASP A 101 2.51 -1.21 -6.12
C ASP A 101 1.37 -2.19 -5.77
N LEU A 102 0.60 -2.64 -6.77
CA LEU A 102 -0.56 -3.52 -6.64
C LEU A 102 -0.31 -4.79 -5.80
N PRO A 103 0.70 -5.64 -6.08
CA PRO A 103 0.88 -6.89 -5.35
C PRO A 103 1.17 -6.64 -3.87
N PHE A 104 1.85 -5.55 -3.54
CA PHE A 104 2.12 -5.16 -2.16
C PHE A 104 0.84 -4.74 -1.44
N LEU A 105 0.08 -3.83 -2.04
CA LEU A 105 -1.16 -3.31 -1.45
C LEU A 105 -2.19 -4.41 -1.23
N LEU A 106 -2.37 -5.31 -2.21
CA LEU A 106 -3.30 -6.44 -2.09
C LEU A 106 -2.86 -7.43 -1.01
N ARG A 107 -1.57 -7.83 -0.98
CA ARG A 107 -1.05 -8.73 0.07
C ARG A 107 -1.24 -8.14 1.47
N ARG A 108 -1.04 -6.83 1.61
CA ARG A 108 -1.22 -6.14 2.88
C ARG A 108 -2.70 -6.03 3.26
N LEU A 109 -3.58 -5.68 2.31
CA LEU A 109 -5.02 -5.66 2.51
C LEU A 109 -5.55 -7.03 2.94
N LEU A 110 -5.16 -8.11 2.24
CA LEU A 110 -5.59 -9.47 2.60
C LEU A 110 -5.22 -9.80 4.05
N ARG A 111 -4.02 -9.42 4.49
CA ARG A 111 -3.59 -9.59 5.88
C ARG A 111 -4.45 -8.80 6.86
N ASP A 112 -4.72 -7.52 6.57
CA ASP A 112 -5.57 -6.65 7.41
C ASP A 112 -7.04 -7.10 7.44
N MET A 113 -7.50 -7.81 6.41
CA MET A 113 -8.84 -8.41 6.36
C MET A 113 -8.91 -9.69 7.19
N THR A 114 -7.85 -10.49 7.22
CA THR A 114 -7.77 -11.71 8.04
C THR A 114 -7.50 -11.46 9.52
N ASP A 115 -7.00 -10.27 9.89
CA ASP A 115 -6.74 -9.91 11.28
C ASP A 115 -7.97 -9.22 11.93
N PRO A 116 -8.64 -9.86 12.91
CA PRO A 116 -9.83 -9.30 13.56
C PRO A 116 -9.52 -8.06 14.43
N GLN A 117 -8.27 -7.88 14.87
CA GLN A 117 -7.88 -6.81 15.80
C GLN A 117 -7.47 -5.52 15.08
N ARG A 118 -7.19 -5.57 13.76
CA ARG A 118 -6.88 -4.41 12.92
C ARG A 118 -8.17 -3.66 12.56
N SER A 119 -8.30 -2.42 13.01
CA SER A 119 -9.50 -1.59 12.86
C SER A 119 -9.65 -0.97 11.47
N LEU A 120 -9.59 -1.74 10.37
CA LEU A 120 -10.02 -1.22 9.05
C LEU A 120 -11.44 -0.64 9.17
N PRO A 121 -11.72 0.58 8.64
CA PRO A 121 -13.03 1.17 8.78
C PRO A 121 -14.07 0.23 8.15
N PHE A 122 -15.17 0.00 8.85
CA PHE A 122 -16.21 -0.95 8.42
C PHE A 122 -16.68 -0.69 6.98
N VAL A 123 -16.81 0.59 6.60
CA VAL A 123 -17.18 1.04 5.25
C VAL A 123 -16.21 0.52 4.18
N ILE A 124 -14.91 0.48 4.46
CA ILE A 124 -13.90 0.00 3.52
C ILE A 124 -14.00 -1.52 3.37
N ARG A 125 -14.16 -2.24 4.49
CA ARG A 125 -14.38 -3.70 4.45
C ARG A 125 -15.62 -4.02 3.60
N ALA A 126 -16.73 -3.32 3.84
CA ALA A 126 -17.96 -3.48 3.07
C ALA A 126 -17.77 -3.19 1.58
N ARG A 127 -17.06 -2.11 1.21
CA ARG A 127 -16.77 -1.79 -0.20
C ARG A 127 -15.90 -2.84 -0.87
N VAL A 128 -14.88 -3.35 -0.19
CA VAL A 128 -14.03 -4.43 -0.73
C VAL A 128 -14.84 -5.70 -0.91
N TYR A 129 -15.64 -6.11 0.08
CA TYR A 129 -16.52 -7.29 -0.07
C TYR A 129 -17.53 -7.12 -1.19
N LEU A 130 -18.18 -5.96 -1.30
CA LEU A 130 -19.12 -5.68 -2.39
C LEU A 130 -18.43 -5.76 -3.76
N ALA A 131 -17.25 -5.14 -3.92
CA ALA A 131 -16.51 -5.19 -5.18
C ALA A 131 -16.11 -6.62 -5.56
N VAL A 132 -15.62 -7.41 -4.60
CA VAL A 132 -15.23 -8.81 -4.83
C VAL A 132 -16.45 -9.69 -5.14
N ILE A 133 -17.56 -9.52 -4.40
CA ILE A 133 -18.80 -10.29 -4.62
C ILE A 133 -19.40 -9.95 -5.99
N LEU A 134 -19.52 -8.66 -6.34
CA LEU A 134 -20.03 -8.25 -7.65
C LEU A 134 -19.15 -8.76 -8.79
N SER A 135 -17.82 -8.69 -8.64
CA SER A 135 -16.89 -9.27 -9.61
C SER A 135 -17.03 -10.78 -9.72
N GLY A 136 -17.25 -11.49 -8.61
CA GLY A 136 -17.48 -12.93 -8.60
C GLY A 136 -18.82 -13.32 -9.23
N ILE A 137 -19.89 -12.55 -8.97
CA ILE A 137 -21.19 -12.74 -9.62
C ILE A 137 -21.08 -12.55 -11.13
N TYR A 138 -20.30 -11.57 -11.58
CA TYR A 138 -20.04 -11.34 -12.99
C TYR A 138 -19.36 -12.56 -13.63
N VAL A 139 -18.19 -12.97 -13.11
CA VAL A 139 -17.37 -14.05 -13.67
C VAL A 139 -18.07 -15.42 -13.61
N LEU A 140 -18.99 -15.63 -12.67
CA LEU A 140 -19.75 -16.88 -12.54
C LEU A 140 -21.12 -16.83 -13.24
N SER A 141 -21.48 -15.69 -13.84
CA SER A 141 -22.76 -15.52 -14.52
C SER A 141 -22.74 -16.28 -15.85
N PRO A 142 -23.68 -17.21 -16.10
CA PRO A 142 -23.80 -17.85 -17.41
C PRO A 142 -24.33 -16.91 -18.51
N VAL A 143 -24.61 -15.66 -18.15
CA VAL A 143 -25.07 -14.60 -19.06
C VAL A 143 -24.02 -13.49 -19.05
N ASP A 144 -22.95 -13.70 -19.80
CA ASP A 144 -22.02 -12.63 -20.13
C ASP A 144 -22.63 -11.69 -21.18
N ILE A 145 -22.21 -10.43 -21.17
CA ILE A 145 -22.59 -9.42 -22.18
C ILE A 145 -22.22 -9.88 -23.61
N ILE A 146 -21.31 -10.84 -23.75
CA ILE A 146 -20.91 -11.49 -25.00
C ILE A 146 -21.16 -13.01 -24.87
N PRO A 147 -22.05 -13.63 -25.68
CA PRO A 147 -22.32 -15.05 -25.58
C PRO A 147 -21.06 -15.88 -25.88
N GLU A 148 -20.56 -16.59 -24.87
CA GLU A 148 -19.38 -17.47 -24.94
C GLU A 148 -19.45 -18.51 -26.08
N GLY A 149 -20.67 -18.87 -26.49
CA GLY A 149 -20.95 -19.82 -27.57
C GLY A 149 -20.57 -19.37 -28.99
N VAL A 150 -20.20 -18.10 -29.20
CA VAL A 150 -19.84 -17.57 -30.54
C VAL A 150 -18.39 -17.06 -30.60
N LEU A 151 -17.83 -16.62 -29.48
CA LEU A 151 -16.53 -15.94 -29.39
C LEU A 151 -15.76 -16.31 -28.11
N GLY A 152 -15.66 -17.59 -27.75
CA GLY A 152 -15.16 -18.06 -26.46
C GLY A 152 -13.83 -17.47 -25.93
N ILE A 153 -12.93 -16.99 -26.80
CA ILE A 153 -11.69 -16.30 -26.38
C ILE A 153 -11.97 -14.87 -25.86
N ILE A 154 -13.00 -14.21 -26.39
CA ILE A 154 -13.38 -12.84 -26.05
C ILE A 154 -14.09 -12.78 -24.69
N GLY A 155 -14.90 -13.78 -24.34
CA GLY A 155 -15.50 -13.89 -23.00
C GLY A 155 -14.43 -14.02 -21.91
N LEU A 156 -13.47 -14.92 -22.12
CA LEU A 156 -12.34 -15.08 -21.18
C LEU A 156 -11.50 -13.80 -21.05
N LEU A 157 -11.33 -13.04 -22.14
CA LEU A 157 -10.63 -11.76 -22.08
C LEU A 157 -11.39 -10.72 -21.25
N ASP A 158 -12.72 -10.69 -21.37
CA ASP A 158 -13.60 -9.79 -20.60
C ASP A 158 -13.53 -10.08 -19.09
N ASP A 159 -13.57 -11.36 -18.69
CA ASP A 159 -13.37 -11.79 -17.30
C ASP A 159 -12.02 -11.35 -16.73
N LEU A 160 -10.94 -11.54 -17.51
CA LEU A 160 -9.61 -11.11 -17.10
C LEU A 160 -9.54 -9.60 -16.92
N ILE A 161 -10.19 -8.83 -17.80
CA ILE A 161 -10.25 -7.37 -17.70
C ILE A 161 -11.03 -6.95 -16.46
N ILE A 162 -12.17 -7.56 -16.17
CA ILE A 162 -13.01 -7.20 -15.02
C ILE A 162 -12.34 -7.55 -13.71
N MET A 163 -11.72 -8.73 -13.62
CA MET A 163 -10.91 -9.12 -12.48
C MET A 163 -9.74 -8.14 -12.28
N PHE A 164 -9.06 -7.73 -13.35
CA PHE A 164 -7.98 -6.75 -13.28
C PHE A 164 -8.45 -5.38 -12.80
N ILE A 165 -9.59 -4.89 -13.32
CA ILE A 165 -10.23 -3.65 -12.87
C ILE A 165 -10.61 -3.74 -11.39
N CYS A 166 -11.18 -4.87 -10.95
CA CYS A 166 -11.51 -5.10 -9.55
C CYS A 166 -10.27 -5.01 -8.66
N PHE A 167 -9.16 -5.67 -9.03
CA PHE A 167 -7.91 -5.58 -8.29
C PHE A 167 -7.35 -4.15 -8.22
N LEU A 168 -7.35 -3.42 -9.34
CA LEU A 168 -6.93 -2.02 -9.36
C LEU A 168 -7.83 -1.13 -8.49
N HIS A 169 -9.14 -1.36 -8.52
CA HIS A 169 -10.11 -0.62 -7.73
C HIS A 169 -9.90 -0.86 -6.23
N VAL A 170 -9.81 -2.12 -5.82
CA VAL A 170 -9.57 -2.52 -4.42
C VAL A 170 -8.24 -1.97 -3.92
N ALA A 171 -7.18 -2.03 -4.72
CA ALA A 171 -5.88 -1.48 -4.33
C ALA A 171 -5.90 0.05 -4.24
N ALA A 172 -6.62 0.74 -5.13
CA ALA A 172 -6.80 2.19 -5.05
C ALA A 172 -7.58 2.60 -3.79
N LEU A 173 -8.65 1.87 -3.45
CA LEU A 173 -9.40 2.05 -2.21
C LEU A 173 -8.51 1.83 -0.98
N TYR A 174 -7.73 0.75 -0.96
CA TYR A 174 -6.86 0.48 0.19
C TYR A 174 -5.74 1.50 0.32
N ARG A 175 -5.16 1.95 -0.80
CA ARG A 175 -4.15 3.02 -0.82
C ARG A 175 -4.71 4.33 -0.26
N SER A 176 -5.93 4.73 -0.64
CA SER A 176 -6.53 5.96 -0.12
C SER A 176 -6.75 5.90 1.39
N VAL A 177 -7.07 4.73 1.93
CA VAL A 177 -7.18 4.50 3.37
C VAL A 177 -5.84 4.59 4.08
N LEU A 178 -4.78 3.99 3.52
CA LEU A 178 -3.43 4.11 4.07
C LEU A 178 -2.95 5.57 4.07
N LEU A 179 -3.26 6.32 3.00
CA LEU A 179 -2.92 7.74 2.92
C LEU A 179 -3.72 8.59 3.90
N PHE A 180 -5.02 8.32 4.09
CA PHE A 180 -5.81 9.01 5.09
C PHE A 180 -5.29 8.73 6.52
N ARG A 181 -4.89 7.49 6.79
CA ARG A 181 -4.36 7.09 8.10
C ARG A 181 -2.98 7.65 8.42
N HIS A 182 -2.10 7.71 7.43
CA HIS A 182 -0.69 8.02 7.62
C HIS A 182 -0.25 9.31 6.93
N GLY A 183 -1.16 10.07 6.34
CA GLY A 183 -0.90 11.39 5.71
C GLY A 183 -1.42 12.57 6.52
N GLY A 184 -2.01 12.32 7.69
CA GLY A 184 -2.66 13.35 8.51
C GLY A 184 -3.96 13.88 7.88
N SER A 185 -4.85 14.42 8.72
CA SER A 185 -6.07 15.11 8.27
C SER A 185 -5.79 16.51 7.72
#